data_AF-A0A534PXB0-F1
#
_entry.id   AF-A0A534PXB0-F1
#
_cell.length_a   1.000
_cell.length_b   1.000
_cell.length_c   1.000
_cell.angle_alpha   90.00
_cell.angle_beta   90.00
_cell.angle_gamma   90.00
#
_symmetry.space_group_name_H-M   'P 1'
#
loop_
_entity.id
_entity.type
_entity.pdbx_description
1 polymer ?
#
loop_
_entity_poly.entity_id
_entity_poly.type
_entity_poly.pdbx_seq_one_letter_code
_entity_poly.pdbx_strand_id
1 'polypeptide(L)'
;MRSSRAKTGRRVAAVPAERHHPPSVFGIKLVLLLALLATALACGALPLRRRGGETAGSRLLEWGNAFAAGVFLGAGFVHMLPDANAAWEQLGWHYPIGMLLAAAAIIVMLLFEHVLPPEHAHHAMHAPSADRFGALGAHEHVGSPRAVYAILTALSIHSLFEGLALGAQRELRSALVIFAAILAHKSIEGFALGVSLARRAVPGARAAAPLALFAAATPFGIVAGAAVGAFQGRIGLACEAAFLSLAAGTFAYVATLDILREEFHEPGGRLAKWLWVVAGAGVMALLALWV
;
A
#
# COMPACT_ATOMS: atom_id res chain seq x y z
N MET A 1 -44.41 -33.87 62.78
CA MET A 1 -44.36 -32.86 61.70
C MET A 1 -43.24 -33.20 60.73
N ARG A 2 -43.60 -33.47 59.47
CA ARG A 2 -42.68 -33.65 58.33
C ARG A 2 -42.04 -32.30 57.96
N SER A 3 -40.75 -32.28 57.61
CA SER A 3 -40.29 -31.90 56.26
C SER A 3 -38.80 -31.55 56.23
N SER A 4 -38.07 -32.39 55.50
CA SER A 4 -36.82 -32.13 54.78
C SER A 4 -36.63 -30.69 54.29
N ARG A 5 -35.41 -30.14 54.46
CA ARG A 5 -34.87 -29.07 53.60
C ARG A 5 -33.49 -29.47 53.08
N ALA A 6 -33.47 -29.79 51.80
CA ALA A 6 -32.29 -30.02 51.00
C ALA A 6 -31.77 -28.69 50.42
N LYS A 7 -30.45 -28.67 50.17
CA LYS A 7 -29.69 -27.94 49.14
C LYS A 7 -29.76 -26.40 49.13
N THR A 8 -28.58 -25.78 49.24
CA THR A 8 -28.02 -25.00 48.12
C THR A 8 -26.52 -24.77 48.33
N GLY A 9 -25.70 -25.65 47.75
CA GLY A 9 -24.29 -25.35 47.53
C GLY A 9 -24.18 -24.22 46.51
N ARG A 10 -23.45 -23.16 46.87
CA ARG A 10 -23.04 -22.10 45.94
C ARG A 10 -22.28 -22.75 44.78
N ARG A 11 -22.89 -22.81 43.60
CA ARG A 11 -22.16 -23.05 42.35
C ARG A 11 -21.27 -21.83 42.14
N VAL A 12 -19.96 -22.01 42.32
CA VAL A 12 -18.96 -21.11 41.76
C VAL A 12 -19.15 -21.17 40.25
N ALA A 13 -19.55 -20.06 39.65
CA ALA A 13 -19.64 -19.95 38.20
C ALA A 13 -18.24 -20.20 37.64
N ALA A 14 -18.09 -21.24 36.82
CA ALA A 14 -16.86 -21.50 36.11
C ALA A 14 -16.53 -20.29 35.23
N VAL A 15 -15.33 -19.75 35.38
CA VAL A 15 -14.73 -18.79 34.44
C VAL A 15 -14.72 -19.47 33.07
N PRO A 16 -15.27 -18.87 32.00
CA PRO A 16 -15.22 -19.48 30.68
C PRO A 16 -13.76 -19.61 30.26
N ALA A 17 -13.36 -20.83 29.91
CA ALA A 17 -12.03 -21.13 29.40
C ALA A 17 -11.71 -20.25 28.18
N GLU A 18 -10.46 -19.79 28.12
CA GLU A 18 -9.91 -19.06 26.99
C GLU A 18 -10.25 -19.76 25.67
N ARG A 19 -10.97 -19.05 24.79
CA ARG A 19 -11.27 -19.55 23.45
C ARG A 19 -9.95 -19.64 22.69
N HIS A 20 -9.45 -20.86 22.53
CA HIS A 20 -8.39 -21.16 21.59
C HIS A 20 -8.85 -20.70 20.19
N HIS A 21 -8.09 -19.78 19.58
CA HIS A 21 -8.31 -19.38 18.19
C HIS A 21 -8.24 -20.65 17.32
N PRO A 22 -9.29 -20.96 16.52
CA PRO A 22 -9.28 -22.18 15.73
C PRO A 22 -8.16 -22.11 14.66
N PRO A 23 -7.49 -23.24 14.38
CA PRO A 23 -6.38 -23.31 13.42
C PRO A 23 -6.74 -22.91 11.96
N SER A 24 -8.02 -22.72 11.65
CA SER A 24 -8.51 -22.35 10.31
C SER A 24 -8.18 -20.91 9.91
N VAL A 25 -8.25 -19.93 10.82
CA VAL A 25 -8.07 -18.50 10.47
C VAL A 25 -6.59 -18.18 10.20
N PHE A 26 -5.68 -18.76 11.00
CA PHE A 26 -4.25 -18.58 10.81
C PHE A 26 -3.77 -19.20 9.49
N GLY A 27 -4.23 -20.40 9.17
CA GLY A 27 -3.91 -21.07 7.89
C GLY A 27 -4.39 -20.27 6.68
N ILE A 28 -5.59 -19.71 6.72
CA ILE A 28 -6.10 -18.83 5.66
C ILE A 28 -5.21 -17.58 5.52
N LYS A 29 -4.89 -16.89 6.63
CA LYS A 29 -4.01 -15.71 6.59
C LYS A 29 -2.64 -16.00 5.97
N LEU A 30 -2.09 -17.19 6.18
CA LEU A 30 -0.83 -17.61 5.55
C LEU A 30 -1.00 -17.77 4.03
N VAL A 31 -2.08 -18.38 3.56
CA VAL A 31 -2.38 -18.50 2.12
C VAL A 31 -2.56 -17.11 1.49
N LEU A 32 -3.30 -16.22 2.14
CA LEU A 32 -3.47 -14.83 1.69
C LEU A 32 -2.12 -14.10 1.59
N LEU A 33 -1.27 -14.24 2.60
CA LEU A 33 0.08 -13.67 2.62
C LEU A 33 0.92 -14.17 1.44
N LEU A 34 0.94 -15.48 1.19
CA LEU A 34 1.68 -16.07 0.07
C LEU A 34 1.14 -15.57 -1.28
N ALA A 35 -0.17 -15.40 -1.41
CA ALA A 35 -0.80 -14.86 -2.61
C ALA A 35 -0.40 -13.38 -2.87
N LEU A 36 -0.37 -12.54 -1.82
CA LEU A 36 0.08 -11.15 -1.92
C LEU A 36 1.57 -11.07 -2.30
N LEU A 37 2.40 -11.89 -1.66
CA LEU A 37 3.83 -11.97 -1.96
C LEU A 37 4.07 -12.38 -3.43
N ALA A 38 3.42 -13.45 -3.88
CA ALA A 38 3.54 -13.95 -5.25
C ALA A 38 3.08 -12.91 -6.27
N THR A 39 1.94 -12.26 -6.02
CA THR A 39 1.40 -11.22 -6.89
C THR A 39 2.35 -10.02 -6.99
N ALA A 40 2.86 -9.53 -5.86
CA ALA A 40 3.81 -8.41 -5.83
C ALA A 40 5.07 -8.69 -6.66
N LEU A 41 5.67 -9.88 -6.48
CA LEU A 41 6.87 -10.28 -7.21
C LEU A 41 6.59 -10.51 -8.71
N ALA A 42 5.49 -11.18 -9.04
CA ALA A 42 5.13 -11.48 -10.43
C ALA A 42 4.84 -10.20 -11.23
N CYS A 43 4.02 -9.31 -10.67
CA CYS A 43 3.68 -8.04 -11.31
C CYS A 43 4.87 -7.07 -11.35
N GLY A 44 5.75 -7.07 -10.34
CA GLY A 44 6.97 -6.26 -10.36
C GLY A 44 8.06 -6.77 -11.30
N ALA A 45 8.13 -8.07 -11.54
CA ALA A 45 9.04 -8.62 -12.54
C ALA A 45 8.54 -8.42 -13.98
N LEU A 46 7.22 -8.21 -14.19
CA LEU A 46 6.63 -8.12 -15.52
C LEU A 46 7.21 -6.98 -16.38
N PRO A 47 7.35 -5.72 -15.90
CA PRO A 47 7.99 -4.65 -16.67
C PRO A 47 9.45 -4.93 -17.02
N LEU A 48 10.19 -5.64 -16.16
CA LEU A 48 11.59 -5.98 -16.37
C LEU A 48 11.80 -6.96 -17.54
N ARG A 49 10.83 -7.84 -17.78
CA ARG A 49 10.87 -8.81 -18.90
C ARG A 49 10.57 -8.17 -20.25
N ARG A 50 9.91 -7.02 -20.24
CA ARG A 50 9.63 -6.22 -21.45
C ARG A 50 10.69 -5.15 -21.71
N ARG A 51 11.81 -5.21 -20.98
CA ARG A 51 12.96 -4.34 -21.17
C ARG A 51 13.66 -4.71 -22.49
N GLY A 52 13.48 -3.88 -23.52
CA GLY A 52 14.31 -3.94 -24.73
C GLY A 52 13.60 -3.98 -26.09
N GLY A 53 12.29 -3.70 -26.20
CA GLY A 53 11.60 -3.72 -27.49
C GLY A 53 10.81 -2.44 -27.78
N GLU A 54 11.31 -1.65 -28.74
CA GLU A 54 10.60 -0.62 -29.53
C GLU A 54 9.84 0.50 -28.77
N THR A 55 9.55 1.59 -29.48
CA THR A 55 8.80 2.77 -29.01
C THR A 55 7.41 2.43 -28.42
N ALA A 56 6.88 1.24 -28.72
CA ALA A 56 5.64 0.72 -28.15
C ALA A 56 5.79 0.27 -26.69
N GLY A 57 6.96 -0.25 -26.30
CA GLY A 57 7.25 -0.65 -24.93
C GLY A 57 7.28 0.53 -23.96
N SER A 58 7.79 1.69 -24.38
CA SER A 58 7.82 2.89 -23.54
C SER A 58 6.43 3.46 -23.28
N ARG A 59 5.56 3.51 -24.30
CA ARG A 59 4.17 4.00 -24.17
C ARG A 59 3.32 3.13 -23.27
N LEU A 60 3.47 1.80 -23.34
CA LEU A 60 2.74 0.89 -22.46
C LEU A 60 3.14 1.10 -20.99
N LEU A 61 4.42 1.35 -20.72
CA LEU A 61 4.91 1.64 -19.37
C LEU A 61 4.40 3.00 -18.86
N GLU A 62 4.34 4.02 -19.72
CA GLU A 62 3.75 5.34 -19.40
C GLU A 62 2.27 5.25 -19.06
N TRP A 63 1.48 4.61 -19.93
CA TRP A 63 0.04 4.44 -19.70
C TRP A 63 -0.23 3.57 -18.48
N GLY A 64 0.55 2.52 -18.28
CA GLY A 64 0.44 1.68 -17.09
C GLY A 64 0.75 2.43 -15.80
N ASN A 65 1.75 3.32 -15.79
CA ASN A 65 2.08 4.14 -14.62
C ASN A 65 1.01 5.22 -14.37
N ALA A 66 0.50 5.86 -15.42
CA ALA A 66 -0.63 6.79 -15.33
C ALA A 66 -1.89 6.09 -14.77
N PHE A 67 -2.19 4.87 -15.24
CA PHE A 67 -3.25 4.04 -14.68
C PHE A 67 -3.00 3.72 -13.20
N ALA A 68 -1.76 3.37 -12.83
CA ALA A 68 -1.40 3.10 -11.44
C ALA A 68 -1.64 4.29 -10.51
N ALA A 69 -1.30 5.51 -10.92
CA ALA A 69 -1.65 6.72 -10.16
C ALA A 69 -3.15 6.86 -9.92
N GLY A 70 -3.96 6.58 -10.94
CA GLY A 70 -5.42 6.55 -10.81
C GLY A 70 -5.89 5.54 -9.77
N VAL A 71 -5.37 4.31 -9.85
CA VAL A 71 -5.69 3.25 -8.88
C VAL A 71 -5.31 3.65 -7.46
N PHE A 72 -4.13 4.25 -7.24
CA PHE A 72 -3.69 4.70 -5.91
C PHE A 72 -4.56 5.82 -5.35
N LEU A 73 -4.95 6.79 -6.18
CA LEU A 73 -5.90 7.83 -5.76
C LEU A 73 -7.25 7.22 -5.37
N GLY A 74 -7.78 6.30 -6.18
CA GLY A 74 -9.02 5.59 -5.87
C GLY A 74 -8.91 4.74 -4.61
N ALA A 75 -7.81 4.00 -4.44
CA ALA A 75 -7.61 3.12 -3.30
C ALA A 75 -7.48 3.93 -2.01
N GLY A 76 -6.70 5.00 -2.03
CA GLY A 76 -6.55 5.92 -0.90
C GLY A 76 -7.86 6.62 -0.55
N PHE A 77 -8.47 7.36 -1.48
CA PHE A 77 -9.60 8.24 -1.17
C PHE A 77 -10.97 7.57 -1.17
N VAL A 78 -11.18 6.52 -1.97
CA VAL A 78 -12.51 5.89 -2.16
C VAL A 78 -12.66 4.60 -1.35
N HIS A 79 -11.56 3.89 -1.08
CA HIS A 79 -11.60 2.64 -0.31
C HIS A 79 -11.08 2.82 1.13
N MET A 80 -9.80 3.14 1.29
CA MET A 80 -9.15 3.07 2.61
C MET A 80 -9.56 4.19 3.56
N LEU A 81 -9.68 5.43 3.06
CA LEU A 81 -10.01 6.58 3.92
C LEU A 81 -11.46 6.51 4.44
N PRO A 82 -12.47 6.14 3.62
CA PRO A 82 -13.82 5.91 4.13
C PRO A 82 -13.90 4.79 5.17
N ASP A 83 -13.23 3.65 4.93
CA ASP A 83 -13.19 2.53 5.88
C ASP A 83 -12.56 2.95 7.22
N ALA A 84 -11.44 3.68 7.15
CA ALA A 84 -10.81 4.23 8.33
C ALA A 84 -11.73 5.20 9.10
N ASN A 85 -12.44 6.08 8.38
CA ASN A 85 -13.37 7.02 9.00
C ASN A 85 -14.55 6.30 9.67
N ALA A 86 -15.12 5.29 9.02
CA ALA A 86 -16.18 4.46 9.59
C ALA A 86 -15.72 3.76 10.87
N ALA A 87 -14.48 3.28 10.91
CA ALA A 87 -13.90 2.68 12.12
C ALA A 87 -13.71 3.71 13.26
N TRP A 88 -13.28 4.94 12.95
CA TRP A 88 -13.20 6.04 13.94
C TRP A 88 -14.56 6.44 14.49
N GLU A 89 -15.59 6.50 13.63
CA GLU A 89 -16.96 6.80 14.04
C GLU A 89 -17.55 5.71 14.94
N GLN A 90 -17.27 4.43 14.65
CA GLN A 90 -17.65 3.31 15.52
C GLN A 90 -17.02 3.40 16.92
N LEU A 91 -15.84 4.03 17.03
CA LEU A 91 -15.20 4.29 18.31
C LEU A 91 -15.80 5.50 19.05
N GLY A 92 -16.71 6.25 18.42
CA GLY A 92 -17.35 7.45 18.96
C GLY A 92 -16.56 8.73 18.70
N TRP A 93 -15.60 8.72 17.79
CA TRP A 93 -14.85 9.91 17.40
C TRP A 93 -15.46 10.54 16.14
N HIS A 94 -16.12 11.69 16.31
CA HIS A 94 -16.69 12.47 15.19
C HIS A 94 -15.69 13.47 14.58
N TYR A 95 -14.57 13.72 15.26
CA TYR A 95 -13.47 14.48 14.68
C TYR A 95 -12.82 13.64 13.56
N PRO A 96 -12.42 14.24 12.41
CA PRO A 96 -11.90 13.51 11.25
C PRO A 96 -10.45 13.01 11.46
N ILE A 97 -10.25 12.13 12.46
CA ILE A 97 -8.94 11.58 12.84
C ILE A 97 -8.30 10.86 11.65
N GLY A 98 -9.10 10.13 10.86
CA GLY A 98 -8.57 9.41 9.70
C GLY A 98 -7.97 10.35 8.64
N MET A 99 -8.65 11.46 8.36
CA MET A 99 -8.14 12.48 7.44
C MET A 99 -6.88 13.17 8.00
N LEU A 100 -6.87 13.45 9.31
CA LEU A 100 -5.70 14.03 9.98
C LEU A 100 -4.48 13.10 9.87
N LEU A 101 -4.66 11.80 10.11
CA LEU A 101 -3.58 10.81 10.00
C LEU A 101 -3.12 10.63 8.56
N ALA A 102 -4.02 10.65 7.58
CA ALA A 102 -3.65 10.63 6.16
C ALA A 102 -2.83 11.87 5.76
N ALA A 103 -3.23 13.07 6.22
CA ALA A 103 -2.46 14.29 6.01
C ALA A 103 -1.08 14.24 6.70
N ALA A 104 -1.03 13.72 7.93
CA ALA A 104 0.23 13.51 8.64
C ALA A 104 1.15 12.53 7.89
N ALA A 105 0.62 11.46 7.31
CA ALA A 105 1.39 10.53 6.50
C ALA A 105 2.01 11.22 5.28
N ILE A 106 1.28 12.08 4.57
CA ILE A 106 1.83 12.88 3.46
C ILE A 106 2.99 13.76 3.93
N ILE A 107 2.84 14.45 5.07
CA ILE A 107 3.89 15.32 5.64
C ILE A 107 5.12 14.51 6.04
N VAL A 108 4.91 13.35 6.66
CA VAL A 108 5.99 12.44 7.05
C VAL A 108 6.71 11.87 5.82
N MET A 109 5.98 11.53 4.76
CA MET A 109 6.58 11.10 3.49
C MET A 109 7.44 12.20 2.87
N LEU A 110 6.97 13.44 2.87
CA LEU A 110 7.79 14.60 2.45
C LEU A 110 9.07 14.73 3.27
N LEU A 111 9.00 14.56 4.60
CA LEU A 111 10.18 14.57 5.47
C LEU A 111 11.18 13.47 5.06
N PHE A 112 10.72 12.24 4.90
CA PHE A 112 11.57 11.10 4.54
C PHE A 112 12.23 11.24 3.17
N GLU A 113 11.50 11.79 2.20
CA GLU A 113 12.00 11.86 0.83
C GLU A 113 12.79 13.14 0.54
N HIS A 114 12.37 14.29 1.05
CA HIS A 114 12.92 15.58 0.65
C HIS A 114 13.84 16.22 1.70
N VAL A 115 13.66 15.91 2.99
CA VAL A 115 14.39 16.60 4.08
C VAL A 115 15.50 15.75 4.68
N LEU A 116 15.25 14.46 4.94
CA LEU A 116 16.24 13.57 5.55
C LEU A 116 17.44 13.23 4.64
N PRO A 117 17.31 13.12 3.30
CA PRO A 117 18.47 12.89 2.45
C PRO A 117 19.43 14.09 2.43
N PRO A 118 20.77 13.89 2.41
CA PRO A 118 21.75 14.98 2.44
C PRO A 118 21.57 16.00 1.30
N GLU A 119 21.90 17.29 1.48
CA GLU A 119 21.63 18.39 0.51
C GLU A 119 22.14 18.15 -0.93
N HIS A 120 23.28 17.46 -1.11
CA HIS A 120 23.79 17.05 -2.43
C HIS A 120 22.90 15.98 -3.12
N ALA A 121 21.87 15.50 -2.42
CA ALA A 121 20.80 14.64 -2.91
C ALA A 121 19.58 15.39 -3.43
N HIS A 122 19.34 16.61 -2.92
CA HIS A 122 18.15 17.41 -3.21
C HIS A 122 18.21 18.06 -4.61
N HIS A 123 19.38 18.54 -5.05
CA HIS A 123 19.54 19.15 -6.38
C HIS A 123 19.34 18.18 -7.56
N ALA A 124 19.60 16.88 -7.38
CA ALA A 124 19.37 15.86 -8.41
C ALA A 124 17.90 15.40 -8.51
N MET A 125 17.06 15.82 -7.56
CA MET A 125 15.65 15.44 -7.44
C MET A 125 14.70 16.41 -8.18
N HIS A 126 15.19 17.61 -8.54
CA HIS A 126 14.38 18.69 -9.13
C HIS A 126 14.96 19.31 -10.41
N ALA A 127 15.92 18.66 -11.07
CA ALA A 127 16.36 19.14 -12.38
C ALA A 127 15.22 18.97 -13.42
N PRO A 128 14.74 20.05 -14.08
CA PRO A 128 13.81 19.94 -15.19
C PRO A 128 14.39 19.03 -16.28
N SER A 129 13.58 18.19 -16.91
CA SER A 129 14.01 17.38 -18.06
C SER A 129 14.53 18.23 -19.25
N ALA A 130 14.23 19.54 -19.28
CA ALA A 130 14.80 20.49 -20.25
C ALA A 130 16.32 20.69 -20.09
N ASP A 131 16.87 20.66 -18.87
CA ASP A 131 18.31 20.76 -18.64
C ASP A 131 19.06 19.45 -18.95
N ARG A 132 18.34 18.33 -19.17
CA ARG A 132 18.93 17.08 -19.69
C ARG A 132 19.23 17.14 -21.19
N PHE A 133 18.60 18.05 -21.94
CA PHE A 133 18.79 18.18 -23.39
C PHE A 133 19.84 19.22 -23.80
N GLY A 134 20.19 20.17 -22.93
CA GLY A 134 21.29 21.13 -23.18
C GLY A 134 22.69 20.52 -23.07
N ALA A 135 22.81 19.34 -22.46
CA ALA A 135 24.07 18.62 -22.25
C ALA A 135 24.29 17.46 -23.25
N LEU A 136 23.73 17.54 -24.46
CA LEU A 136 23.89 16.55 -25.55
C LEU A 136 25.33 16.42 -26.12
N GLY A 137 26.34 16.98 -25.45
CA GLY A 137 27.74 16.94 -25.87
C GLY A 137 28.67 16.10 -25.00
N ALA A 138 28.31 15.73 -23.76
CA ALA A 138 29.24 14.99 -22.90
C ALA A 138 28.51 14.22 -21.78
N HIS A 139 28.64 12.89 -21.81
CA HIS A 139 28.27 11.87 -20.81
C HIS A 139 26.82 11.35 -20.79
N GLU A 140 26.71 10.02 -20.92
CA GLU A 140 25.51 9.21 -20.73
C GLU A 140 24.91 9.42 -19.32
N HIS A 141 23.76 10.09 -19.24
CA HIS A 141 23.04 10.28 -17.98
C HIS A 141 21.95 9.23 -17.79
N VAL A 142 22.32 8.10 -17.18
CA VAL A 142 21.39 7.17 -16.53
C VAL A 142 20.62 7.94 -15.46
N GLY A 143 19.28 7.91 -15.50
CA GLY A 143 18.42 8.60 -14.53
C GLY A 143 18.81 8.30 -13.07
N SER A 144 18.69 9.30 -12.18
CA SER A 144 19.27 9.20 -10.83
C SER A 144 18.76 7.96 -10.07
N PRO A 145 19.64 7.17 -9.42
CA PRO A 145 19.24 6.00 -8.64
C PRO A 145 18.20 6.32 -7.54
N ARG A 146 18.15 7.58 -7.10
CA ARG A 146 17.37 8.06 -5.95
C ARG A 146 15.87 7.95 -6.15
N ALA A 147 15.37 8.16 -7.36
CA ALA A 147 13.93 8.05 -7.63
C ALA A 147 13.42 6.58 -7.66
N VAL A 148 14.31 5.57 -7.76
CA VAL A 148 13.93 4.16 -7.45
C VAL A 148 13.73 4.02 -5.96
N TYR A 149 14.67 4.55 -5.17
CA TYR A 149 14.66 4.41 -3.72
C TYR A 149 13.52 5.18 -3.08
N ALA A 150 13.11 6.33 -3.63
CA ALA A 150 11.91 7.06 -3.24
C ALA A 150 10.65 6.19 -3.37
N ILE A 151 10.31 5.76 -4.60
CA ILE A 151 9.11 4.93 -4.82
C ILE A 151 9.19 3.59 -4.08
N LEU A 152 10.38 2.98 -3.97
CA LEU A 152 10.58 1.76 -3.18
C LEU A 152 10.27 2.00 -1.71
N THR A 153 10.80 3.08 -1.13
CA THR A 153 10.59 3.43 0.27
C THR A 153 9.11 3.73 0.52
N ALA A 154 8.51 4.57 -0.32
CA ALA A 154 7.10 4.95 -0.20
C ALA A 154 6.17 3.75 -0.33
N LEU A 155 6.34 2.92 -1.37
CA LEU A 155 5.54 1.72 -1.55
C LEU A 155 5.80 0.68 -0.45
N SER A 156 7.01 0.57 0.09
CA SER A 156 7.30 -0.35 1.20
C SER A 156 6.67 0.10 2.51
N ILE A 157 6.72 1.41 2.82
CA ILE A 157 6.04 1.99 4.00
C ILE A 157 4.52 1.81 3.87
N HIS A 158 3.96 2.09 2.69
CA HIS A 158 2.56 1.84 2.41
C HIS A 158 2.19 0.37 2.64
N SER A 159 2.92 -0.54 1.99
CA SER A 159 2.73 -2.00 2.09
C SER A 159 2.80 -2.53 3.51
N LEU A 160 3.62 -1.90 4.35
CA LEU A 160 3.73 -2.21 5.76
C LEU A 160 2.44 -1.85 6.49
N PHE A 161 1.91 -0.62 6.30
CA PHE A 161 0.66 -0.19 6.93
C PHE A 161 -0.54 -1.03 6.49
N GLU A 162 -0.61 -1.41 5.21
CA GLU A 162 -1.67 -2.30 4.73
C GLU A 162 -1.58 -3.70 5.35
N GLY A 163 -0.37 -4.25 5.43
CA GLY A 163 -0.13 -5.50 6.11
C GLY A 163 -0.55 -5.44 7.58
N LEU A 164 -0.21 -4.34 8.27
CA LEU A 164 -0.62 -4.11 9.66
C LEU A 164 -2.14 -4.08 9.81
N ALA A 165 -2.85 -3.38 8.91
CA ALA A 165 -4.32 -3.33 8.89
C ALA A 165 -4.95 -4.71 8.66
N LEU A 166 -4.50 -5.46 7.65
CA LEU A 166 -5.00 -6.82 7.37
C LEU A 166 -4.66 -7.81 8.49
N GLY A 167 -3.47 -7.68 9.09
CA GLY A 167 -3.03 -8.51 10.21
C GLY A 167 -3.89 -8.30 11.47
N ALA A 168 -4.31 -7.05 11.71
CA ALA A 168 -5.13 -6.68 12.85
C ALA A 168 -6.52 -7.33 12.82
N GLN A 169 -7.09 -7.56 11.61
CA GLN A 169 -8.41 -8.17 11.40
C GLN A 169 -8.61 -9.47 12.16
N ARG A 170 -9.79 -9.65 12.77
CA ARG A 170 -10.15 -10.87 13.52
C ARG A 170 -11.26 -11.63 12.81
N GLU A 171 -12.16 -10.94 12.15
CA GLU A 171 -13.25 -11.50 11.36
C GLU A 171 -12.74 -11.94 9.99
N LEU A 172 -12.99 -13.20 9.64
CA LEU A 172 -12.61 -13.75 8.33
C LEU A 172 -13.25 -12.97 7.18
N ARG A 173 -14.51 -12.53 7.33
CA ARG A 173 -15.21 -11.76 6.30
C ARG A 173 -14.50 -10.44 6.02
N SER A 174 -14.20 -9.65 7.05
CA SER A 174 -13.49 -8.37 6.92
C SER A 174 -12.07 -8.58 6.36
N ALA A 175 -11.37 -9.62 6.83
CA ALA A 175 -10.05 -9.96 6.30
C ALA A 175 -10.07 -10.33 4.81
N LEU A 176 -11.09 -11.06 4.33
CA LEU A 176 -11.22 -11.42 2.91
C LEU A 176 -11.58 -10.23 2.04
N VAL A 177 -12.43 -9.34 2.54
CA VAL A 177 -12.79 -8.08 1.87
C VAL A 177 -11.55 -7.19 1.70
N ILE A 178 -10.84 -6.91 2.80
CA ILE A 178 -9.59 -6.12 2.78
C ILE A 178 -8.53 -6.82 1.92
N PHE A 179 -8.40 -8.15 2.00
CA PHE A 179 -7.48 -8.89 1.13
C PHE A 179 -7.80 -8.73 -0.34
N ALA A 180 -9.08 -8.80 -0.74
CA ALA A 180 -9.48 -8.67 -2.13
C ALA A 180 -9.13 -7.27 -2.67
N ALA A 181 -9.36 -6.23 -1.86
CA ALA A 181 -8.93 -4.87 -2.18
C ALA A 181 -7.41 -4.78 -2.30
N ILE A 182 -6.67 -5.23 -1.27
CA ILE A 182 -5.19 -5.25 -1.29
C ILE A 182 -4.67 -5.98 -2.52
N LEU A 183 -5.18 -7.17 -2.84
CA LEU A 183 -4.71 -7.94 -3.98
C LEU A 183 -4.87 -7.15 -5.30
N ALA A 184 -5.97 -6.42 -5.46
CA ALA A 184 -6.23 -5.62 -6.65
C ALA A 184 -5.17 -4.54 -6.85
N HIS A 185 -4.92 -3.70 -5.85
CA HIS A 185 -3.93 -2.62 -5.99
C HIS A 185 -2.49 -3.07 -5.74
N LYS A 186 -2.24 -4.18 -5.03
CA LYS A 186 -0.90 -4.75 -4.82
C LYS A 186 -0.23 -5.19 -6.12
N SER A 187 -1.04 -5.70 -7.04
CA SER A 187 -0.61 -6.03 -8.40
C SER A 187 -0.11 -4.78 -9.14
N ILE A 188 -0.79 -3.65 -8.94
CA ILE A 188 -0.50 -2.37 -9.58
C ILE A 188 0.72 -1.68 -8.94
N GLU A 189 0.87 -1.77 -7.62
CA GLU A 189 2.09 -1.32 -6.92
C GLU A 189 3.33 -2.05 -7.39
N GLY A 190 3.26 -3.40 -7.44
CA GLY A 190 4.37 -4.21 -7.94
C GLY A 190 4.74 -3.78 -9.36
N PHE A 191 3.73 -3.63 -10.23
CA PHE A 191 3.93 -3.13 -11.58
C PHE A 191 4.59 -1.74 -11.62
N ALA A 192 4.14 -0.77 -10.82
CA ALA A 192 4.71 0.58 -10.78
C ALA A 192 6.19 0.57 -10.35
N LEU A 193 6.54 -0.19 -9.30
CA LEU A 193 7.93 -0.39 -8.90
C LEU A 193 8.76 -1.05 -10.02
N GLY A 194 8.19 -2.06 -10.68
CA GLY A 194 8.79 -2.73 -11.83
C GLY A 194 9.07 -1.78 -12.99
N VAL A 195 8.11 -0.89 -13.33
CA VAL A 195 8.27 0.16 -14.36
C VAL A 195 9.43 1.07 -13.98
N SER A 196 9.48 1.50 -12.72
CA SER A 196 10.54 2.36 -12.17
C SER A 196 11.93 1.72 -12.32
N LEU A 197 12.05 0.41 -12.07
CA LEU A 197 13.29 -0.36 -12.25
C LEU A 197 13.62 -0.58 -13.75
N ALA A 198 12.62 -0.85 -14.58
CA ALA A 198 12.77 -1.09 -16.02
C ALA A 198 13.26 0.16 -16.77
N ARG A 199 12.64 1.32 -16.51
CA ARG A 199 13.02 2.61 -17.13
C ARG A 199 14.46 3.01 -16.83
N ARG A 200 14.97 2.64 -15.66
CA ARG A 200 16.36 2.93 -15.26
C ARG A 200 17.35 1.85 -15.64
N ALA A 201 16.94 0.89 -16.46
CA ALA A 201 17.84 -0.13 -16.98
C ALA A 201 18.57 -0.90 -15.85
N VAL A 202 17.92 -1.13 -14.69
CA VAL A 202 18.46 -1.95 -13.60
C VAL A 202 18.46 -3.44 -14.02
N PRO A 203 19.63 -4.11 -14.10
CA PRO A 203 19.70 -5.53 -14.48
C PRO A 203 18.78 -6.39 -13.61
N GLY A 204 18.12 -7.40 -14.17
CA GLY A 204 17.14 -8.22 -13.44
C GLY A 204 17.65 -8.79 -12.11
N ALA A 205 18.92 -9.23 -12.07
CA ALA A 205 19.55 -9.70 -10.83
C ALA A 205 19.65 -8.61 -9.74
N ARG A 206 19.90 -7.35 -10.12
CA ARG A 206 19.95 -6.21 -9.18
C ARG A 206 18.56 -5.67 -8.84
N ALA A 207 17.56 -5.92 -9.71
CA ALA A 207 16.17 -5.57 -9.47
C ALA A 207 15.47 -6.53 -8.49
N ALA A 208 16.01 -7.73 -8.28
CA ALA A 208 15.47 -8.72 -7.36
C ALA A 208 15.42 -8.23 -5.91
N ALA A 209 16.47 -7.55 -5.42
CA ALA A 209 16.53 -7.09 -4.04
C ALA A 209 15.47 -5.99 -3.72
N PRO A 210 15.32 -4.93 -4.52
CA PRO A 210 14.22 -3.97 -4.35
C PRO A 210 12.82 -4.61 -4.39
N LEU A 211 12.57 -5.52 -5.34
CA LEU A 211 11.29 -6.21 -5.44
C LEU A 211 11.02 -7.11 -4.23
N ALA A 212 12.04 -7.82 -3.75
CA ALA A 212 11.92 -8.65 -2.55
C ALA A 212 11.67 -7.82 -1.29
N LEU A 213 12.35 -6.67 -1.14
CA LEU A 213 12.13 -5.76 -0.01
C LEU A 213 10.69 -5.23 0.02
N PHE A 214 10.21 -4.73 -1.11
CA PHE A 214 8.82 -4.29 -1.26
C PHE A 214 7.82 -5.42 -0.99
N ALA A 215 8.04 -6.60 -1.57
CA ALA A 215 7.14 -7.73 -1.40
C ALA A 215 7.12 -8.28 0.03
N ALA A 216 8.24 -8.19 0.77
CA ALA A 216 8.36 -8.64 2.16
C ALA A 216 7.68 -7.69 3.17
N ALA A 217 7.45 -6.42 2.81
CA ALA A 217 6.83 -5.44 3.69
C ALA A 217 5.40 -5.86 4.13
N THR A 218 4.59 -6.40 3.21
CA THR A 218 3.22 -6.84 3.52
C THR A 218 3.18 -8.06 4.44
N PRO A 219 3.91 -9.17 4.19
CA PRO A 219 4.06 -10.28 5.13
C PRO A 219 4.50 -9.84 6.53
N PHE A 220 5.51 -8.96 6.59
CA PHE A 220 5.99 -8.43 7.87
C PHE A 220 4.88 -7.63 8.58
N GLY A 221 4.19 -6.75 7.84
CA GLY A 221 3.04 -6.01 8.36
C GLY A 221 1.94 -6.92 8.87
N ILE A 222 1.58 -8.00 8.16
CA ILE A 222 0.54 -8.95 8.59
C ILE A 222 0.92 -9.62 9.91
N VAL A 223 2.17 -10.05 10.06
CA VAL A 223 2.66 -10.69 11.30
C VAL A 223 2.66 -9.69 12.45
N ALA A 224 3.17 -8.47 12.23
CA ALA A 224 3.17 -7.42 13.24
C ALA A 224 1.74 -6.98 13.61
N GLY A 225 0.85 -6.86 12.62
CA GLY A 225 -0.55 -6.50 12.80
C GLY A 225 -1.32 -7.56 13.53
N ALA A 226 -0.96 -8.84 13.36
CA ALA A 226 -1.53 -9.93 14.13
C ALA A 226 -1.21 -9.82 15.64
N ALA A 227 -0.03 -9.30 16.00
CA ALA A 227 0.31 -9.00 17.39
C ALA A 227 -0.50 -7.82 17.93
N VAL A 228 -0.68 -6.75 17.16
CA VAL A 228 -1.49 -5.59 17.56
C VAL A 228 -2.97 -5.95 17.68
N GLY A 229 -3.55 -6.70 16.75
CA GLY A 229 -4.94 -7.12 16.87
C GLY A 229 -5.18 -8.16 17.97
N ALA A 230 -4.15 -8.63 18.69
CA ALA A 230 -4.35 -9.40 19.91
C ALA A 230 -4.97 -8.53 21.02
N PHE A 231 -4.82 -7.21 20.95
CA PHE A 231 -5.56 -6.26 21.78
C PHE A 231 -7.05 -6.29 21.38
N GLN A 232 -7.92 -6.72 22.30
CA GLN A 232 -9.35 -6.84 22.04
C GLN A 232 -10.10 -5.50 22.12
N GLY A 233 -11.22 -5.42 21.39
CA GLY A 233 -12.17 -4.32 21.48
C GLY A 233 -11.66 -3.03 20.84
N ARG A 234 -11.82 -1.91 21.54
CA ARG A 234 -11.62 -0.55 20.99
C ARG A 234 -10.19 -0.29 20.52
N ILE A 235 -9.19 -0.92 21.13
CA ILE A 235 -7.77 -0.71 20.80
C ILE A 235 -7.43 -1.30 19.43
N GLY A 236 -7.85 -2.54 19.16
CA GLY A 236 -7.62 -3.20 17.87
C GLY A 236 -8.24 -2.40 16.71
N LEU A 237 -9.48 -1.96 16.87
CA LEU A 237 -10.18 -1.14 15.88
C LEU A 237 -9.52 0.23 15.69
N ALA A 238 -9.02 0.87 16.75
CA ALA A 238 -8.30 2.14 16.65
C ALA A 238 -6.96 1.98 15.90
N CYS A 239 -6.24 0.90 16.15
CA CYS A 239 -5.01 0.59 15.42
C CYS A 239 -5.28 0.34 13.94
N GLU A 240 -6.28 -0.47 13.62
CA GLU A 240 -6.72 -0.70 12.23
C GLU A 240 -7.08 0.60 11.52
N ALA A 241 -7.94 1.42 12.13
CA ALA A 241 -8.35 2.71 11.60
C ALA A 241 -7.14 3.63 11.36
N ALA A 242 -6.17 3.65 12.28
CA ALA A 242 -4.93 4.40 12.13
C ALA A 242 -4.08 3.88 10.96
N PHE A 243 -3.89 2.56 10.84
CA PHE A 243 -3.09 1.96 9.77
C PHE A 243 -3.70 2.21 8.39
N LEU A 244 -5.02 2.05 8.23
CA LEU A 244 -5.73 2.37 6.98
C LEU A 244 -5.60 3.86 6.63
N SER A 245 -5.71 4.75 7.62
CA SER A 245 -5.55 6.20 7.42
C SER A 245 -4.15 6.57 6.93
N LEU A 246 -3.12 6.01 7.58
CA LEU A 246 -1.73 6.24 7.20
C LEU A 246 -1.44 5.69 5.80
N ALA A 247 -1.92 4.47 5.50
CA ALA A 247 -1.79 3.87 4.19
C ALA A 247 -2.47 4.70 3.09
N ALA A 248 -3.69 5.20 3.32
CA ALA A 248 -4.39 6.11 2.40
C ALA A 248 -3.57 7.38 2.10
N GLY A 249 -2.97 7.99 3.14
CA GLY A 249 -2.12 9.16 2.97
C GLY A 249 -0.85 8.88 2.15
N THR A 250 -0.19 7.74 2.39
CA THR A 250 0.97 7.32 1.57
C THR A 250 0.59 7.07 0.11
N PHE A 251 -0.61 6.55 -0.19
CA PHE A 251 -1.10 6.41 -1.56
C PHE A 251 -1.38 7.75 -2.24
N ALA A 252 -2.00 8.69 -1.53
CA ALA A 252 -2.19 10.04 -2.04
C ALA A 252 -0.83 10.70 -2.38
N TYR A 253 0.18 10.50 -1.52
CA TYR A 253 1.54 10.96 -1.76
C TYR A 253 2.15 10.33 -3.03
N VAL A 254 2.25 9.00 -3.10
CA VAL A 254 2.87 8.29 -4.23
C VAL A 254 2.16 8.61 -5.54
N ALA A 255 0.83 8.63 -5.54
CA ALA A 255 0.07 8.94 -6.74
C ALA A 255 0.38 10.35 -7.26
N THR A 256 0.36 11.35 -6.39
CA THR A 256 0.47 12.76 -6.81
C THR A 256 1.91 13.21 -7.06
N LEU A 257 2.83 12.87 -6.15
CA LEU A 257 4.19 13.42 -6.15
C LEU A 257 5.21 12.51 -6.84
N ASP A 258 5.03 11.18 -6.78
CA ASP A 258 6.00 10.25 -7.39
C ASP A 258 5.61 9.87 -8.83
N ILE A 259 4.31 9.64 -9.08
CA ILE A 259 3.85 9.12 -10.37
C ILE A 259 3.29 10.22 -11.26
N LEU A 260 2.23 10.93 -10.84
CA LEU A 260 1.58 11.94 -11.69
C LEU A 260 2.54 13.06 -12.06
N ARG A 261 3.34 13.52 -11.10
CA ARG A 261 4.35 14.54 -11.36
C ARG A 261 5.30 14.08 -12.47
N GLU A 262 5.92 12.92 -12.35
CA GLU A 262 6.86 12.41 -13.37
C GLU A 262 6.16 12.22 -14.73
N GLU A 263 5.01 11.54 -14.76
CA GLU A 263 4.34 11.18 -16.02
C GLU A 263 3.80 12.39 -16.79
N PHE A 264 3.34 13.46 -16.10
CA PHE A 264 2.84 14.67 -16.77
C PHE A 264 3.94 15.68 -17.14
N HIS A 265 5.14 15.56 -16.57
CA HIS A 265 6.31 16.32 -17.01
C HIS A 265 6.95 15.72 -18.28
N GLU A 266 6.79 14.42 -18.51
CA GLU A 266 7.25 13.78 -19.74
C GLU A 266 6.44 14.23 -20.97
N PRO A 267 7.11 14.60 -22.10
CA PRO A 267 6.44 15.14 -23.28
C PRO A 267 5.53 14.10 -23.96
N GLY A 268 4.44 14.59 -24.57
CA GLY A 268 3.53 13.79 -25.40
C GLY A 268 2.38 13.11 -24.63
N GLY A 269 1.28 12.86 -25.35
CA GLY A 269 0.19 11.97 -24.90
C GLY A 269 -0.58 12.39 -23.64
N ARG A 270 -0.54 13.67 -23.23
CA ARG A 270 -1.14 14.14 -21.96
C ARG A 270 -2.61 13.75 -21.78
N LEU A 271 -3.42 13.88 -22.83
CA LEU A 271 -4.82 13.45 -22.78
C LEU A 271 -4.96 11.94 -22.56
N ALA A 272 -4.15 11.13 -23.25
CA ALA A 272 -4.16 9.69 -23.07
C ALA A 272 -3.72 9.30 -21.65
N LYS A 273 -2.65 9.92 -21.12
CA LYS A 273 -2.20 9.74 -19.74
C LYS A 273 -3.32 10.08 -18.74
N TRP A 274 -3.98 11.22 -18.94
CA TRP A 274 -5.12 11.62 -18.11
C TRP A 274 -6.29 10.64 -18.18
N LEU A 275 -6.65 10.14 -19.37
CA LEU A 275 -7.68 9.11 -19.53
C LEU A 275 -7.33 7.82 -18.78
N TRP A 276 -6.06 7.41 -18.78
CA TRP A 276 -5.61 6.25 -18.01
C TRP A 276 -5.66 6.49 -16.50
N VAL A 277 -5.35 7.70 -16.01
CA VAL A 277 -5.56 8.06 -14.59
C VAL A 277 -7.04 7.95 -14.22
N VAL A 278 -7.93 8.49 -15.05
CA VAL A 278 -9.38 8.40 -14.83
C VAL A 278 -9.84 6.94 -14.84
N ALA A 279 -9.34 6.13 -15.77
CA ALA A 279 -9.66 4.71 -15.85
C ALA A 279 -9.20 3.95 -14.59
N GLY A 280 -7.98 4.22 -14.10
CA GLY A 280 -7.47 3.60 -12.87
C GLY A 280 -8.29 3.97 -11.64
N ALA A 281 -8.62 5.24 -11.49
CA ALA A 281 -9.48 5.71 -10.40
C ALA A 281 -10.88 5.11 -10.48
N GLY A 282 -11.45 5.02 -11.70
CA GLY A 282 -12.75 4.40 -11.96
C GLY A 282 -12.78 2.91 -11.62
N VAL A 283 -11.76 2.15 -12.00
CA VAL A 283 -11.64 0.72 -11.65
C VAL A 283 -11.63 0.55 -10.13
N MET A 284 -10.85 1.35 -9.42
CA MET A 284 -10.76 1.22 -7.97
C MET A 284 -12.04 1.69 -7.26
N ALA A 285 -12.70 2.72 -7.77
CA ALA A 285 -14.01 3.14 -7.27
C ALA A 285 -15.10 2.07 -7.49
N LEU A 286 -15.09 1.36 -8.62
CA LEU A 286 -16.02 0.25 -8.87
C LEU A 286 -15.75 -0.94 -7.94
N LEU A 287 -14.48 -1.24 -7.68
CA LEU A 287 -14.11 -2.28 -6.71
C LEU A 287 -14.59 -1.93 -5.29
N ALA A 288 -14.46 -0.66 -4.89
CA ALA A 288 -14.93 -0.16 -3.60
C ALA A 288 -16.46 -0.20 -3.41
N LEU A 289 -17.25 -0.48 -4.46
CA LEU A 289 -18.70 -0.73 -4.31
C LEU A 289 -18.99 -2.15 -3.77
N TRP A 290 -18.08 -3.08 -3.98
CA TRP A 290 -18.28 -4.51 -3.73
C TRP A 290 -17.45 -5.04 -2.55
N VAL A 291 -16.35 -4.36 -2.26
CA VAL A 291 -15.53 -4.52 -1.05
C VAL A 291 -16.23 -3.78 0.08
#